data_AF-A0A453TDB5-F1
#
_entry.id   AF-A0A453TDB5-F1
#
_cell.length_a   1.000
_cell.length_b   1.000
_cell.length_c   1.000
_cell.angle_alpha   90.00
_cell.angle_beta   90.00
_cell.angle_gamma   90.00
#
_symmetry.space_group_name_H-M   'P 1'
#
loop_
_entity.id
_entity.type
_entity.pdbx_description
1 polymer ?
#
loop_
_entity_poly.entity_id
_entity_poly.type
_entity_poly.pdbx_seq_one_letter_code
_entity_poly.pdbx_strand_id
1 'polypeptide(L)'
;EVPLKFRNYLPHDERLRGGKVAPLSLPKFEDPIAADAAEPKQLENPFGNIAPKNPNWDLKRDVQKRIDKLEKRTQKALAEIALDQQKEKEALEEGSDAAQE
;
A
#
# COMPACT_ATOMS: atom_id res chain seq x y z
N GLU A 1 -22.74 -61.01 -10.03
CA GLU A 1 -21.27 -60.90 -9.87
C GLU A 1 -20.87 -59.43 -10.00
N VAL A 2 -20.03 -58.91 -9.12
CA VAL A 2 -19.60 -57.50 -9.17
C VAL A 2 -18.32 -57.41 -10.01
N PRO A 3 -18.28 -56.61 -11.10
CA PRO A 3 -17.09 -56.52 -11.95
C PRO A 3 -15.93 -55.86 -11.20
N LEU A 4 -14.73 -56.43 -11.35
CA LEU A 4 -13.50 -55.99 -10.69
C LEU A 4 -13.02 -54.65 -11.28
N LYS A 5 -12.82 -53.63 -10.43
CA LYS A 5 -12.47 -52.26 -10.83
C LYS A 5 -11.09 -51.87 -10.33
N PHE A 6 -10.23 -51.37 -11.22
CA PHE A 6 -8.87 -50.97 -10.90
C PHE A 6 -8.74 -49.44 -10.89
N ARG A 7 -8.39 -48.87 -9.74
CA ARG A 7 -8.26 -47.41 -9.54
C ARG A 7 -6.80 -46.94 -9.55
N ASN A 8 -5.89 -47.71 -8.96
CA ASN A 8 -4.45 -47.38 -8.86
C ASN A 8 -3.54 -48.50 -9.40
N TYR A 9 -4.04 -49.34 -10.31
CA TYR A 9 -3.30 -50.46 -10.87
C TYR A 9 -3.68 -50.69 -12.34
N LEU A 10 -2.71 -51.12 -13.15
CA LEU A 10 -2.93 -51.52 -14.54
C LEU A 10 -2.65 -53.02 -14.67
N PRO A 11 -3.69 -53.87 -14.77
CA PRO A 11 -3.51 -55.29 -14.99
C PRO A 11 -2.75 -55.57 -16.29
N HIS A 12 -1.84 -56.54 -16.25
CA HIS A 12 -1.10 -57.01 -17.42
C HIS A 12 -1.98 -57.82 -18.38
N ASP A 13 -3.03 -58.48 -17.88
CA ASP A 13 -4.00 -59.22 -18.70
C ASP A 13 -4.96 -58.29 -19.45
N GLU A 14 -5.05 -58.48 -20.77
CA GLU A 14 -5.91 -57.73 -21.70
C GLU A 14 -7.39 -57.75 -21.28
N ARG A 15 -7.88 -58.89 -20.75
CA ARG A 15 -9.28 -59.06 -20.31
C ARG A 15 -9.63 -58.22 -19.09
N LEU A 16 -8.66 -57.94 -18.22
CA LEU A 16 -8.84 -57.20 -16.97
C LEU A 16 -8.56 -55.70 -17.14
N ARG A 17 -7.89 -55.30 -18.23
CA ARG A 17 -7.62 -53.90 -18.57
C ARG A 17 -8.90 -53.09 -18.81
N GLY A 18 -9.98 -53.72 -19.27
CA GLY A 18 -11.31 -53.10 -19.43
C GLY A 18 -11.96 -52.67 -18.10
N GLY A 19 -11.49 -53.18 -16.96
CA GLY A 19 -11.95 -52.78 -15.62
C GLY A 19 -11.26 -51.54 -15.05
N LYS A 20 -10.41 -50.84 -15.83
CA LYS A 20 -9.74 -49.61 -15.37
C LYS A 20 -10.75 -48.48 -15.22
N VAL A 21 -10.83 -47.92 -14.02
CA VAL A 21 -11.66 -46.74 -13.75
C VAL A 21 -10.94 -45.51 -14.29
N ALA A 22 -11.61 -44.78 -15.19
CA ALA A 22 -11.07 -43.52 -15.68
C ALA A 22 -10.85 -42.54 -14.51
N PRO A 23 -9.71 -41.82 -14.47
CA PRO A 23 -9.49 -40.78 -13.49
C PRO A 23 -10.64 -39.77 -13.54
N LEU A 24 -11.12 -39.35 -12.37
CA LEU A 24 -12.14 -38.32 -12.29
C LEU A 24 -11.55 -37.03 -12.87
N SER A 25 -12.00 -36.64 -14.08
CA SER A 25 -11.62 -35.35 -14.64
C SER A 25 -12.29 -34.28 -13.81
N LEU A 26 -11.49 -33.48 -13.11
CA LEU A 26 -12.01 -32.31 -12.43
C LEU A 26 -12.70 -31.42 -13.47
N PRO A 27 -13.85 -30.80 -13.12
CA PRO A 27 -14.39 -29.73 -13.95
C PRO A 27 -13.30 -28.68 -14.14
N LYS A 28 -13.07 -28.27 -15.38
CA LYS A 28 -12.13 -27.17 -15.67
C LYS A 28 -12.67 -25.95 -14.94
N PHE A 29 -11.92 -25.51 -13.94
CA PHE A 29 -12.17 -24.26 -13.24
C PHE A 29 -12.07 -23.16 -14.29
N GLU A 30 -13.19 -22.50 -14.58
CA GLU A 30 -13.15 -21.24 -15.32
C GLU A 30 -12.67 -20.18 -14.34
N ASP A 31 -11.47 -19.65 -14.59
CA ASP A 31 -10.97 -18.50 -13.84
C ASP A 31 -11.95 -17.34 -14.04
N PRO A 32 -12.62 -16.83 -12.99
CA PRO A 32 -13.56 -15.70 -13.11
C PRO A 32 -12.87 -14.39 -13.54
N ILE A 33 -11.55 -14.40 -13.69
CA ILE A 33 -10.70 -13.26 -14.04
C ILE A 33 -10.99 -12.75 -15.47
N ALA A 34 -11.51 -13.58 -16.38
CA ALA A 34 -11.82 -13.15 -17.74
C ALA A 34 -13.17 -12.41 -17.88
N ALA A 35 -14.09 -12.56 -16.91
CA ALA A 35 -15.41 -11.93 -16.95
C ALA A 35 -15.48 -10.61 -16.16
N ASP A 36 -14.59 -10.41 -15.18
CA ASP A 36 -14.50 -9.18 -14.37
C ASP A 36 -13.50 -8.15 -14.95
N ALA A 37 -13.59 -7.88 -16.25
CA ALA A 37 -13.09 -6.62 -16.82
C ALA A 37 -13.98 -5.41 -16.44
N ALA A 38 -14.83 -5.55 -15.42
CA ALA A 38 -15.48 -4.45 -14.75
C ALA A 38 -14.59 -4.03 -13.59
N GLU A 39 -13.97 -2.85 -13.74
CA GLU A 39 -13.04 -2.19 -12.82
C GLU A 39 -13.22 -2.62 -11.34
N PRO A 40 -12.23 -3.29 -10.73
CA PRO A 40 -12.27 -3.50 -9.29
C PRO A 40 -12.20 -2.12 -8.64
N LYS A 41 -13.34 -1.68 -8.07
CA LYS A 41 -13.35 -0.61 -7.07
C LYS A 41 -12.22 -0.91 -6.10
N GLN A 42 -11.20 -0.06 -6.11
CA GLN A 42 -10.10 -0.08 -5.16
C GLN A 42 -10.70 0.04 -3.76
N LEU A 43 -11.07 -1.10 -3.18
CA LEU A 43 -11.13 -1.27 -1.75
C LEU A 43 -9.68 -1.13 -1.32
N GLU A 44 -9.30 0.09 -0.97
CA GLU A 44 -8.12 0.37 -0.19
C GLU A 44 -8.23 -0.51 1.06
N ASN A 45 -7.61 -1.67 1.00
CA ASN A 45 -7.36 -2.49 2.17
C ASN A 45 -6.40 -1.66 3.03
N PRO A 46 -6.83 -1.09 4.18
CA PRO A 46 -5.94 -0.28 5.01
C PRO A 46 -4.80 -1.11 5.62
N PHE A 47 -4.85 -2.43 5.44
CA PHE A 47 -3.88 -3.41 5.92
C PHE A 47 -3.12 -4.14 4.78
N GLY A 48 -3.37 -3.82 3.50
CA GLY A 48 -2.78 -4.54 2.36
C GLY A 48 -1.28 -4.33 2.14
N ASN A 49 -0.66 -3.40 2.87
CA ASN A 49 0.76 -3.06 2.78
C ASN A 49 1.44 -3.10 4.15
N ILE A 50 1.17 -4.11 4.97
CA ILE A 50 2.04 -4.47 6.10
C ILE A 50 3.24 -5.22 5.52
N ALA A 51 4.05 -4.52 4.72
CA ALA A 51 5.42 -4.93 4.46
C ALA A 51 6.15 -5.04 5.80
N PRO A 52 7.23 -5.82 5.90
CA PRO A 52 8.17 -5.73 7.01
C PRO A 52 8.67 -4.28 7.09
N LYS A 53 8.06 -3.47 7.96
CA LYS A 53 8.45 -2.07 8.13
C LYS A 53 9.86 -2.04 8.72
N ASN A 54 10.62 -1.01 8.34
CA ASN A 54 11.95 -0.80 8.93
C ASN A 54 11.88 -0.87 10.46
N PRO A 55 12.86 -1.48 11.15
CA PRO A 55 12.82 -1.69 12.61
C PRO A 55 12.55 -0.41 13.42
N ASN A 56 12.91 0.74 12.86
CA ASN A 56 12.78 2.05 13.49
C ASN A 56 11.53 2.84 13.07
N TRP A 57 10.58 2.23 12.36
CA TRP A 57 9.39 2.93 11.86
C TRP A 57 8.50 3.47 12.99
N ASP A 58 8.44 2.73 14.08
CA ASP A 58 7.66 3.04 15.26
C ASP A 58 8.23 4.27 15.98
N LEU A 59 9.57 4.35 16.10
CA LEU A 59 10.24 5.51 16.66
C LEU A 59 9.97 6.77 15.85
N LYS A 60 10.04 6.68 14.51
CA LYS A 60 9.73 7.81 13.63
C LYS A 60 8.30 8.28 13.87
N ARG A 61 7.33 7.36 13.90
CA ARG A 61 5.92 7.67 14.15
C ARG A 61 5.71 8.34 15.51
N ASP A 62 6.30 7.78 16.56
CA ASP A 62 6.08 8.24 17.94
C ASP A 62 6.75 9.59 18.20
N VAL A 63 7.89 9.87 17.55
CA VAL A 63 8.60 11.15 17.63
C VAL A 63 7.98 12.21 16.70
N GLN A 64 7.30 11.81 15.62
CA GLN A 64 6.75 12.73 14.60
C GLN A 64 5.88 13.83 15.21
N LYS A 65 4.96 13.49 16.12
CA LYS A 65 4.07 14.48 16.77
C LYS A 65 4.82 15.57 17.55
N ARG A 66 6.00 15.25 18.09
CA ARG A 66 6.85 16.22 18.79
C ARG A 66 7.61 17.11 17.79
N ILE A 67 8.12 16.53 16.71
CA ILE A 67 8.77 17.25 15.62
C ILE A 67 7.78 18.22 14.96
N ASP A 68 6.58 17.78 14.60
CA ASP A 68 5.56 18.63 13.98
C ASP A 68 5.21 19.85 14.85
N LYS A 69 5.14 19.66 16.17
CA LYS A 69 4.91 20.77 17.12
C LYS A 69 6.08 21.73 17.18
N LEU A 70 7.30 21.23 17.10
CA LEU A 70 8.50 22.05 17.13
C LEU A 70 8.63 22.84 15.82
N GLU A 71 8.46 22.17 14.68
CA GLU A 71 8.48 22.76 13.35
C GLU A 71 7.48 23.90 13.20
N LYS A 72 6.22 23.70 13.64
CA LYS A 72 5.21 24.77 13.66
C LYS A 72 5.63 26.00 14.46
N ARG A 73 6.30 25.81 15.60
CA ARG A 73 6.80 26.93 16.42
C ARG A 73 7.98 27.62 15.75
N THR A 74 8.90 26.86 15.14
CA THR A 74 10.04 27.40 14.40
C THR A 74 9.57 28.22 13.21
N GLN A 75 8.61 27.72 12.43
CA GLN A 75 8.02 28.46 11.30
C GLN A 75 7.34 29.75 11.77
N LYS A 76 6.61 29.70 12.89
CA LYS A 76 5.99 30.90 13.47
C LYS A 76 7.05 31.92 13.90
N ALA A 77 8.08 31.51 14.62
CA ALA A 77 9.16 32.39 15.05
C ALA A 77 9.91 32.99 13.85
N LEU A 78 10.15 32.20 12.81
CA LEU A 78 10.78 32.67 11.58
C LEU A 78 9.93 33.73 10.87
N ALA A 79 8.60 33.52 10.81
CA ALA A 79 7.67 34.50 10.24
C ALA A 79 7.61 35.81 11.05
N GLU A 80 7.67 35.73 12.38
CA GLU A 80 7.71 36.89 13.28
C GLU A 80 9.00 37.70 13.07
N ILE A 81 10.16 37.04 13.04
CA ILE A 81 11.44 37.69 12.74
C ILE A 81 11.41 38.37 11.36
N ALA A 82 10.84 37.71 10.35
CA ALA A 82 10.74 38.29 9.02
C ALA A 82 9.85 39.55 9.00
N LEU A 83 8.73 39.55 9.73
CA LEU A 83 7.85 40.71 9.85
C LEU A 83 8.52 41.89 10.54
N ASP A 84 9.25 41.65 11.64
CA ASP A 84 9.94 42.72 12.36
C ASP A 84 11.07 43.32 11.52
N GLN A 85 11.83 42.48 10.81
CA GLN A 85 12.85 42.94 9.86
C GLN A 85 12.26 43.77 8.73
N GLN A 86 11.06 43.42 8.25
CA GLN A 86 10.40 44.19 7.20
C GLN A 86 9.96 45.56 7.73
N LYS A 87 9.35 45.62 8.91
CA LYS A 87 8.95 46.88 9.54
C LYS A 87 10.14 47.79 9.83
N GLU A 88 11.26 47.22 10.28
CA GLU A 88 12.48 48.00 10.55
C GLU A 88 13.02 48.62 9.25
N LYS A 89 12.99 47.87 8.14
CA LYS A 89 13.35 48.39 6.81
C LYS A 89 12.41 49.49 6.35
N GLU A 90 11.11 49.29 6.47
CA GLU A 90 10.09 50.29 6.12
C GLU A 90 10.29 51.57 6.95
N ALA A 91 10.52 51.48 8.26
CA ALA A 91 10.77 52.64 9.11
C ALA A 91 12.10 53.37 8.78
N LEU A 92 13.14 52.63 8.39
CA LEU A 92 14.41 53.21 7.94
C LEU A 92 14.25 53.93 6.59
N GLU A 93 13.47 53.36 5.67
CA GLU A 93 13.14 53.96 4.37
C GLU A 93 12.32 55.25 4.58
N GLU A 94 11.26 55.21 5.39
CA GLU A 94 10.42 56.38 5.72
C GLU A 94 11.22 57.51 6.40
N GLY A 95 12.13 57.17 7.32
CA GLY A 95 13.02 58.16 7.95
C GLY A 95 14.06 58.76 7.01
N SER A 96 14.41 58.04 5.94
CA SER A 96 15.35 58.53 4.92
C SER A 96 14.69 59.47 3.90
N ASP A 97 13.44 59.20 3.52
CA ASP A 97 12.65 60.10 2.67
C ASP A 97 12.32 61.41 3.41
N ALA A 98 11.94 61.34 4.69
CA ALA A 98 11.65 62.53 5.50
C ALA A 98 12.88 63.43 5.80
N ALA A 99 14.11 62.92 5.61
CA ALA A 99 15.34 63.68 5.76
C ALA A 99 15.86 64.29 4.44
N GLN A 100 15.27 63.92 3.30
CA GLN A 100 15.62 64.42 1.97
C GLN A 100 14.66 65.48 1.43
N GLU A 101 13.53 65.72 2.11
CA GLU A 101 12.62 66.87 1.89
C GLU A 101 12.96 68.06 2.80
#